data_AF-A0A942P1S6-F1
#
_entry.id   AF-A0A942P1S6-F1
#
_cell.length_a   1.000
_cell.length_b   1.000
_cell.length_c   1.000
_cell.angle_alpha   90.00
_cell.angle_beta   90.00
_cell.angle_gamma   90.00
#
_symmetry.space_group_name_H-M   'P 1'
#
loop_
_entity.id
_entity.type
_entity.pdbx_description
1 polymer ?
#
loop_
_entity_poly.entity_id
_entity_poly.type
_entity_poly.pdbx_seq_one_letter_code
_entity_poly.pdbx_strand_id
1 'polypeptide(L)' 'LGRKPGFGAVMNIVNGGLECGGVSSIRNKFRLQYYIAFCKKLGVDPGENLSCDGQKPYGM' A
#
# COMPACT_ATOMS: atom_id res chain seq x y z
N LEU A 1 2.15 -1.37 -15.88
CA LEU A 1 1.59 -0.79 -14.64
C LEU A 1 0.52 -1.73 -14.14
N GLY A 2 0.72 -2.32 -12.97
CA GLY A 2 -0.12 -3.42 -12.49
C GLY A 2 0.11 -3.64 -11.01
N ARG A 3 -0.84 -4.33 -10.38
CA ARG A 3 -0.77 -4.70 -8.97
C ARG A 3 0.36 -5.72 -8.82
N LYS A 4 1.34 -5.40 -7.97
CA LYS A 4 2.45 -6.29 -7.65
C LYS A 4 2.25 -6.85 -6.24
N PRO A 5 2.64 -8.11 -5.98
CA PRO A 5 2.64 -8.65 -4.62
C PRO A 5 3.44 -7.75 -3.67
N GLY A 6 2.85 -7.43 -2.52
CA GLY A 6 3.40 -6.53 -1.52
C GLY A 6 2.32 -5.79 -0.76
N PHE A 7 2.71 -5.01 0.25
CA PHE A 7 1.78 -4.28 1.12
C PHE A 7 0.90 -3.28 0.34
N GLY A 8 1.40 -2.72 -0.76
CA GLY A 8 0.62 -1.87 -1.65
C GLY A 8 -0.62 -2.58 -2.22
N ALA A 9 -0.51 -3.86 -2.57
CA ALA A 9 -1.66 -4.64 -3.04
C ALA A 9 -2.67 -4.88 -1.92
N VAL A 10 -2.22 -5.07 -0.67
CA VAL A 10 -3.10 -5.20 0.51
C VAL A 10 -3.88 -3.91 0.74
N MET A 11 -3.21 -2.74 0.72
CA MET A 11 -3.89 -1.45 0.83
C MET A 11 -4.93 -1.26 -0.28
N ASN A 12 -4.60 -1.67 -1.49
CA ASN A 12 -5.49 -1.61 -2.64
C ASN A 12 -6.73 -2.52 -2.47
N ILE A 13 -6.58 -3.71 -1.88
CA ILE A 13 -7.71 -4.59 -1.52
C ILE A 13 -8.62 -3.91 -0.48
N VAL A 14 -8.03 -3.29 0.55
CA VAL A 14 -8.79 -2.70 1.66
C VAL A 14 -9.63 -1.50 1.22
N ASN A 15 -9.06 -0.55 0.47
CA ASN A 15 -9.78 0.67 0.08
C ASN A 15 -9.21 1.34 -1.19
N GLY A 16 -8.80 0.53 -2.17
CA GLY A 16 -8.07 1.03 -3.34
C GLY A 16 -8.79 2.09 -4.16
N GLY A 17 -10.13 2.05 -4.24
CA GLY A 17 -10.92 3.03 -4.99
C GLY A 17 -10.83 4.46 -4.44
N LEU A 18 -10.44 4.64 -3.18
CA LEU A 18 -10.30 5.96 -2.53
C LEU A 18 -8.85 6.28 -2.16
N GLU A 19 -7.96 5.29 -2.20
CA GLU A 19 -6.61 5.41 -1.63
C GLU A 19 -5.48 5.06 -2.62
N CYS A 20 -5.78 4.53 -3.81
CA CYS A 20 -4.78 4.04 -4.76
C CYS A 20 -5.07 4.53 -6.19
N GLY A 21 -4.14 4.29 -7.12
CA GLY A 21 -4.34 4.60 -8.54
C GLY A 21 -4.22 6.08 -8.89
N GLY A 22 -3.25 6.78 -8.30
CA GLY A 22 -2.96 8.19 -8.54
C GLY A 22 -3.75 9.16 -7.66
N VAL A 23 -4.58 8.65 -6.74
CA VAL A 23 -5.32 9.46 -5.78
C VAL A 23 -4.39 9.91 -4.66
N SER A 24 -4.36 11.22 -4.38
CA SER A 24 -3.66 11.77 -3.22
C SER A 24 -4.46 11.49 -1.95
N SER A 25 -4.04 10.50 -1.17
CA SER A 25 -4.69 10.13 0.09
C SER A 25 -3.69 10.12 1.24
N ILE A 26 -3.93 10.91 2.29
CA ILE A 26 -3.10 10.85 3.49
C ILE A 26 -3.23 9.51 4.23
N ARG A 27 -4.35 8.79 4.01
CA ARG A 27 -4.62 7.49 4.64
C ARG A 27 -3.65 6.43 4.17
N ASN A 28 -3.34 6.37 2.87
CA ASN A 28 -2.38 5.39 2.33
C ASN A 28 -0.97 5.62 2.90
N LYS A 29 -0.58 6.89 3.11
CA LYS A 29 0.72 7.28 3.69
C LYS A 29 0.83 6.81 5.13
N PHE A 30 -0.21 7.01 5.94
CA PHE A 30 -0.21 6.52 7.31
C PHE A 30 -0.17 5.00 7.39
N ARG A 31 -0.92 4.28 6.53
CA ARG A 31 -0.85 2.81 6.47
C ARG A 31 0.58 2.33 6.19
N LEU A 32 1.25 2.93 5.22
CA LEU A 32 2.64 2.61 4.88
C LEU A 32 3.60 2.90 6.04
N GLN A 33 3.46 4.06 6.69
CA GLN A 33 4.31 4.44 7.83
C GLN A 33 4.16 3.48 9.01
N TYR A 34 2.92 3.14 9.39
CA TYR A 34 2.67 2.17 10.47
C TYR A 34 3.21 0.78 10.12
N TYR A 35 3.02 0.32 8.88
CA TYR A 35 3.55 -0.95 8.43
C TYR A 35 5.08 -1.02 8.58
N ILE A 36 5.81 -0.01 8.09
CA ILE A 36 7.28 0.06 8.23
C ILE A 36 7.70 0.13 9.70
N ALA A 37 6.99 0.91 10.53
CA ALA A 37 7.29 1.01 11.95
C ALA A 37 7.12 -0.34 12.67
N PHE A 38 6.09 -1.12 12.32
CA PHE A 38 5.87 -2.44 12.89
C PHE A 38 6.88 -3.48 12.37
N CYS A 39 7.21 -3.47 11.07
CA CYS A 39 8.29 -4.32 10.53
C CYS A 39 9.62 -4.07 11.26
N LYS A 40 9.97 -2.79 11.48
CA LYS A 40 11.15 -2.42 12.27
C LYS A 40 11.08 -2.93 13.70
N LYS A 41 9.93 -2.80 14.37
CA LYS A 41 9.75 -3.28 15.76
C LYS A 41 9.85 -4.81 15.86
N LEU A 42 9.39 -5.52 14.84
CA LEU A 42 9.40 -6.98 14.77
C LEU A 42 10.72 -7.54 14.22
N GLY A 43 11.64 -6.69 13.73
CA GLY A 43 12.91 -7.12 13.17
C GLY A 43 12.78 -7.88 11.84
N VAL A 44 11.74 -7.58 11.05
CA VAL A 44 11.47 -8.22 9.75
C VAL A 44 11.60 -7.23 8.61
N ASP A 45 11.98 -7.73 7.43
CA ASP A 45 11.99 -6.94 6.20
C ASP A 45 10.55 -6.61 5.76
N PRO A 46 10.19 -5.32 5.55
CA PRO A 46 8.88 -4.96 4.99
C PRO A 46 8.68 -5.47 3.55
N GLY A 47 9.75 -5.78 2.83
CA GLY A 47 9.70 -6.25 1.45
C GLY A 47 9.44 -5.15 0.42
N GLU A 48 9.14 -5.57 -0.81
CA GLU A 48 8.96 -4.67 -1.95
C GLU A 48 7.49 -4.28 -2.19
N ASN A 49 7.26 -3.32 -3.11
CA ASN A 49 5.92 -2.91 -3.58
C ASN A 49 5.01 -2.42 -2.44
N LEU A 50 5.56 -1.60 -1.54
CA LEU A 50 4.88 -1.14 -0.33
C LEU A 50 3.82 -0.06 -0.57
N SER A 51 3.92 0.70 -1.68
CA SER A 51 2.94 1.72 -2.06
C SER A 51 1.93 1.19 -3.09
N CYS A 52 0.72 1.74 -3.06
CA CYS A 52 -0.32 1.50 -4.04
C CYS A 52 -0.57 2.67 -5.00
N ASP A 53 0.23 3.75 -4.94
CA ASP A 53 -0.03 4.99 -5.70
C ASP A 53 -0.13 4.73 -7.21
N GLY A 54 0.72 3.86 -7.76
CA GLY A 54 0.70 3.48 -9.18
C GLY A 54 -0.17 2.27 -9.53
N GLN A 55 -0.93 1.72 -8.58
CA GLN A 55 -1.71 0.49 -8.78
C GLN A 55 -3.17 0.79 -9.09
N LYS A 56 -3.68 0.25 -10.21
CA LYS A 56 -5.10 0.35 -10.55
C LYS A 56 -5.97 -0.25 -9.42
N PRO A 57 -7.02 0.43 -8.96
CA PRO A 57 -7.94 -0.11 -7.98
C PRO A 57 -8.54 -1.46 -8.41
N TYR A 58 -8.87 -2.33 -7.46
CA TYR A 58 -9.64 -3.55 -7.77
C TYR A 58 -11.07 -3.19 -8.23
N GLY A 59 -11.57 -3.93 -9.23
CA GLY A 59 -12.93 -3.74 -9.77
C GLY A 59 -13.11 -2.54 -10.71
N MET A 60 -12.04 -1.80 -11.01
CA MET A 60 -12.01 -0.71 -12.00
C MET A 60 -11.25 -1.11 -13.25
#